data_AF-A0A7S3XP22-F1
#
_entry.id   AF-A0A7S3XP22-F1
#
_cell.length_a   1.000
_cell.length_b   1.000
_cell.length_c   1.000
_cell.angle_alpha   90.00
_cell.angle_beta   90.00
_cell.angle_gamma   90.00
#
_symmetry.space_group_name_H-M   'P 1'
#
loop_
_entity.id
_entity.type
_entity.pdbx_description
1 polymer ?
#
loop_
_entity_poly.entity_id
_entity_poly.type
_entity_poly.pdbx_seq_one_letter_code
_entity_poly.pdbx_strand_id
1 'polypeptide(L)'
;AGTMSPFEHGEVFVLNDGGETDLDLGNYERFLDISLTRDHNITTGKIYDRVIRKERRGDYLGKTVQCIPHITTEIQDWIERVAQIPVDGTENPPDVCLVEVGGVVGDIESMVFLEAIRQYTRKVGRDNLCHVHVSLVPVLGVVGEQKTKPTQHGVKELRGVGLFPDV
;
A
#
# COMPACT_ATOMS: atom_id res chain seq x y z
N ALA A 1 2.53 -7.03 12.57
CA ALA A 1 1.55 -6.48 13.52
C ALA A 1 1.57 -7.21 14.85
N GLY A 2 2.01 -8.48 14.91
CA GLY A 2 1.97 -9.32 16.12
C GLY A 2 2.52 -8.76 17.43
N THR A 3 3.49 -7.85 17.38
CA THR A 3 4.08 -7.24 18.57
C THR A 3 3.41 -5.92 18.99
N MET A 4 2.37 -5.48 18.27
CA MET A 4 1.66 -4.24 18.57
C MET A 4 0.73 -4.43 19.77
N SER A 5 0.61 -3.39 20.59
CA SER A 5 -0.38 -3.37 21.66
C SER A 5 -1.79 -3.27 21.07
N PRO A 6 -2.72 -4.17 21.44
CA PRO A 6 -4.11 -4.08 20.97
C PRO A 6 -4.82 -2.77 21.34
N PHE A 7 -4.32 -2.08 22.38
CA PHE A 7 -4.88 -0.79 22.82
C PHE A 7 -4.45 0.40 21.94
N GLU A 8 -3.35 0.29 21.20
CA GLU A 8 -2.82 1.39 20.40
C GLU A 8 -3.24 1.31 18.95
N HIS A 9 -3.24 0.10 18.38
CA HIS A 9 -3.42 -0.11 16.94
C HIS A 9 -4.58 -1.06 16.60
N GLY A 10 -5.41 -1.42 17.59
CA GLY A 10 -6.51 -2.37 17.40
C GLY A 10 -6.06 -3.83 17.45
N GLU A 11 -7.00 -4.73 17.21
CA GLU A 11 -6.75 -6.18 17.29
C GLU A 11 -5.80 -6.67 16.20
N VAL A 12 -5.01 -7.70 16.50
CA VAL A 12 -4.14 -8.36 15.51
C VAL A 12 -4.96 -9.42 14.77
N PHE A 13 -4.93 -9.37 13.44
CA PHE A 13 -5.57 -10.38 12.60
C PHE A 13 -4.59 -11.50 12.22
N VAL A 14 -5.00 -12.75 12.42
CA VAL A 14 -4.18 -13.94 12.16
C VAL A 14 -4.65 -14.63 10.88
N LEU A 15 -3.74 -14.75 9.91
CA LEU A 15 -3.99 -15.39 8.62
C LEU A 15 -3.79 -16.91 8.67
N ASN A 16 -4.30 -17.62 7.67
CA ASN A 16 -4.21 -19.08 7.55
C ASN A 16 -2.76 -19.61 7.54
N ASP A 17 -1.81 -18.82 7.04
CA ASP A 17 -0.38 -19.14 7.03
C ASP A 17 0.34 -18.79 8.34
N GLY A 18 -0.40 -18.43 9.40
CA GLY A 18 0.13 -17.97 10.68
C GLY A 18 0.73 -16.56 10.64
N GLY A 19 0.43 -15.76 9.62
CA GLY A 19 0.82 -14.36 9.54
C GLY A 19 0.03 -13.49 10.52
N GLU A 20 0.74 -12.70 11.34
CA GLU A 20 0.12 -11.73 12.26
C GLU A 20 0.12 -10.32 11.65
N THR A 21 -1.06 -9.88 11.24
CA THR A 21 -1.30 -8.71 10.38
C THR A 21 -2.23 -7.68 11.02
N ASP A 22 -2.39 -6.54 10.34
CA ASP A 22 -3.33 -5.50 10.74
C ASP A 22 -4.78 -5.98 10.57
N LEU A 23 -5.71 -5.42 11.34
CA LEU A 23 -7.13 -5.77 11.30
C LEU A 23 -7.76 -5.51 9.93
N ASP A 24 -7.24 -4.53 9.19
CA ASP A 24 -7.75 -4.17 7.87
C ASP A 24 -7.72 -5.34 6.87
N LEU A 25 -6.74 -6.25 6.98
CA LEU A 25 -6.72 -7.47 6.15
C LEU A 25 -7.90 -8.39 6.43
N GLY A 26 -8.36 -8.47 7.67
CA GLY A 26 -9.54 -9.24 8.04
C GLY A 26 -10.83 -8.68 7.45
N ASN A 27 -10.89 -7.37 7.19
CA ASN A 27 -12.01 -6.78 6.47
C ASN A 27 -12.04 -7.29 5.03
N TYR A 28 -10.90 -7.32 4.33
CA TYR A 28 -10.84 -7.82 2.96
C TYR A 28 -11.23 -9.30 2.85
N GLU A 29 -10.71 -10.17 3.72
CA GLU A 29 -11.12 -11.59 3.73
C GLU A 29 -12.62 -11.75 3.96
N ARG A 30 -13.18 -10.99 4.90
CA ARG A 30 -14.60 -11.05 5.25
C ARG A 30 -15.53 -10.57 4.13
N PHE A 31 -15.17 -9.48 3.44
CA PHE A 31 -16.04 -8.88 2.42
C PHE A 31 -15.91 -9.54 1.06
N LEU A 32 -14.74 -10.12 0.74
CA LEU A 32 -14.44 -10.66 -0.58
C LEU A 32 -14.47 -12.20 -0.63
N ASP A 33 -14.62 -12.88 0.51
CA ASP A 33 -14.56 -14.35 0.60
C ASP A 33 -13.24 -14.92 0.03
N ILE A 34 -12.13 -14.31 0.43
CA ILE A 34 -10.77 -14.67 0.01
C ILE A 34 -9.91 -15.08 1.20
N SER A 35 -8.81 -15.79 0.94
CA SER A 35 -7.79 -16.16 1.91
C SER A 35 -6.44 -15.53 1.54
N LEU A 36 -6.03 -14.55 2.34
CA LEU A 36 -4.77 -13.85 2.19
C LEU A 36 -3.64 -14.57 2.96
N THR A 37 -2.41 -14.19 2.64
CA THR A 37 -1.18 -14.68 3.29
C THR A 37 -0.36 -13.51 3.83
N ARG A 38 0.63 -13.78 4.69
CA ARG A 38 1.49 -12.75 5.30
C ARG A 38 2.17 -11.81 4.31
N ASP A 39 2.31 -12.24 3.05
CA ASP A 39 2.93 -11.46 1.98
C ASP A 39 2.02 -10.37 1.42
N HIS A 40 0.70 -10.46 1.62
CA HIS A 40 -0.27 -9.44 1.22
C HIS A 40 -0.24 -8.21 2.14
N ASN A 41 0.32 -8.35 3.35
CA ASN A 41 0.60 -7.20 4.22
C ASN A 41 2.02 -6.70 4.00
N ILE A 42 2.17 -5.55 3.35
CA ILE A 42 3.45 -4.89 3.11
C ILE A 42 3.65 -3.77 4.15
N THR A 43 4.80 -3.76 4.81
CA THR A 43 5.16 -2.68 5.75
C THR A 43 6.53 -2.11 5.40
N THR A 44 6.79 -0.86 5.80
CA THR A 44 8.11 -0.21 5.64
C THR A 44 9.22 -1.09 6.22
N GLY A 45 9.00 -1.67 7.40
CA GLY A 45 9.97 -2.57 8.04
C GLY A 45 10.31 -3.81 7.19
N LYS A 46 9.31 -4.45 6.56
CA LYS A 46 9.53 -5.61 5.67
C LYS A 46 10.34 -5.25 4.44
N ILE A 47 10.03 -4.13 3.80
CA ILE A 47 10.73 -3.66 2.60
C ILE A 47 12.19 -3.33 2.93
N TYR A 48 12.42 -2.58 4.01
CA TYR A 48 13.77 -2.17 4.41
C TYR A 48 14.61 -3.38 4.82
N ASP A 49 14.06 -4.32 5.58
CA ASP A 49 14.76 -5.57 5.94
C ASP A 49 15.18 -6.36 4.70
N ARG A 50 14.30 -6.49 3.69
CA ARG A 50 14.66 -7.15 2.43
C ARG A 50 15.78 -6.44 1.68
N VAL A 51 15.70 -5.13 1.55
CA VAL A 51 16.73 -4.35 0.83
C VAL A 51 18.07 -4.42 1.55
N ILE A 52 18.09 -4.31 2.89
CA ILE A 52 19.31 -4.46 3.70
C ILE A 52 19.90 -5.87 3.56
N ARG A 53 19.07 -6.92 3.52
CA ARG A 53 19.55 -8.29 3.30
C ARG A 53 20.16 -8.47 1.91
N LYS A 54 19.52 -7.93 0.87
CA LYS A 54 20.05 -7.93 -0.51
C LYS A 54 21.39 -7.20 -0.60
N GLU A 55 21.50 -6.06 0.08
CA GLU A 55 22.74 -5.29 0.17
C GLU A 55 23.88 -6.10 0.81
N ARG A 56 23.63 -6.71 1.98
CA ARG A 56 24.63 -7.52 2.68
C ARG A 56 25.06 -8.77 1.91
N ARG A 57 24.19 -9.32 1.07
CA ARG A 57 24.51 -10.45 0.18
C ARG A 57 25.33 -10.03 -1.04
N GLY A 58 25.36 -8.74 -1.37
CA GLY A 58 26.09 -8.21 -2.51
C GLY A 58 25.28 -8.13 -3.80
N ASP A 59 23.95 -8.25 -3.74
CA ASP A 59 23.07 -8.24 -4.93
C ASP A 59 23.16 -6.94 -5.74
N TYR A 60 23.50 -5.83 -5.08
CA TYR A 60 23.68 -4.52 -5.71
C TYR A 60 25.09 -4.29 -6.27
N LEU A 61 25.93 -5.33 -6.33
CA LEU A 61 27.28 -5.31 -6.94
C LEU A 61 28.19 -4.21 -6.35
N GLY A 62 28.07 -3.96 -5.04
CA GLY A 62 28.86 -2.95 -4.33
C GLY A 62 28.46 -1.50 -4.62
N LYS A 63 27.37 -1.27 -5.37
CA LYS A 63 26.82 0.09 -5.58
C LYS A 63 26.06 0.56 -4.34
N THR A 64 26.05 1.88 -4.13
CA THR A 64 25.31 2.51 -3.04
C THR A 64 23.80 2.30 -3.19
N VAL A 65 23.18 1.79 -2.14
CA VAL A 65 21.72 1.63 -2.04
C VAL A 65 21.10 2.95 -1.58
N GLN A 66 19.95 3.30 -2.17
CA GLN A 66 19.22 4.54 -1.94
C GLN A 66 17.70 4.27 -1.97
N CYS A 67 16.89 5.15 -1.40
CA CYS A 67 15.43 5.03 -1.45
C CYS A 67 14.92 4.90 -2.89
N ILE A 68 15.42 5.75 -3.79
CA ILE A 68 15.14 5.66 -5.22
C ILE A 68 16.43 5.25 -5.93
N PRO A 69 16.43 4.20 -6.78
CA PRO A 69 15.29 3.35 -7.13
C PRO A 69 15.12 2.13 -6.20
N HIS A 70 16.05 1.81 -5.31
CA HIS A 70 16.13 0.46 -4.72
C HIS A 70 14.93 0.10 -3.83
N ILE A 71 14.47 1.01 -2.95
CA ILE A 71 13.28 0.77 -2.12
C ILE A 71 12.02 0.79 -2.98
N THR A 72 11.93 1.74 -3.91
CA THR A 72 10.77 1.84 -4.82
C THR A 72 10.63 0.65 -5.76
N THR A 73 11.75 0.06 -6.19
CA THR A 73 11.76 -1.16 -6.99
C THR A 73 11.37 -2.38 -6.15
N GLU A 74 11.86 -2.51 -4.91
CA GLU A 74 11.43 -3.62 -4.03
C GLU A 74 9.92 -3.58 -3.79
N ILE A 75 9.32 -2.39 -3.61
CA ILE A 75 7.87 -2.24 -3.46
C ILE A 75 7.13 -2.70 -4.74
N GLN A 76 7.59 -2.24 -5.91
CA GLN A 76 6.99 -2.61 -7.20
C GLN A 76 7.07 -4.13 -7.46
N ASP A 77 8.26 -4.71 -7.27
CA ASP A 77 8.50 -6.15 -7.46
C ASP A 77 7.66 -6.98 -6.46
N TRP A 78 7.45 -6.47 -5.24
CA TRP A 78 6.59 -7.12 -4.27
C TRP A 78 5.13 -7.12 -4.74
N ILE A 79 4.61 -5.98 -5.16
CA ILE A 79 3.24 -5.84 -5.68
C ILE A 79 3.03 -6.78 -6.87
N GLU A 80 3.93 -6.78 -7.86
CA GLU A 80 3.82 -7.65 -9.04
C GLU A 80 3.79 -9.13 -8.64
N ARG A 81 4.65 -9.54 -7.71
CA ARG A 81 4.71 -10.94 -7.26
C ARG A 81 3.43 -11.36 -6.56
N VAL A 82 2.89 -10.56 -5.63
CA VAL A 82 1.70 -10.95 -4.86
C VAL A 82 0.43 -10.86 -5.69
N ALA A 83 0.36 -9.94 -6.67
CA ALA A 83 -0.75 -9.82 -7.60
C ALA A 83 -0.96 -11.07 -8.47
N GLN A 84 0.04 -11.95 -8.59
CA GLN A 84 -0.05 -13.21 -9.34
C GLN A 84 -0.46 -14.42 -8.47
N ILE A 85 -0.58 -14.25 -7.16
CA ILE A 85 -0.90 -15.35 -6.23
C ILE A 85 -2.43 -15.48 -6.14
N PRO A 86 -3.01 -16.65 -6.46
CA PRO A 86 -4.45 -16.88 -6.28
C PRO A 86 -4.84 -16.84 -4.80
N VAL A 87 -5.97 -16.19 -4.49
CA VAL A 87 -6.46 -15.99 -3.11
C VAL A 87 -7.90 -16.47 -2.89
N ASP A 88 -8.60 -16.86 -3.96
CA ASP A 88 -10.01 -17.29 -3.96
C ASP A 88 -10.18 -18.81 -4.08
N GLY A 89 -9.08 -19.57 -3.94
CA GLY A 89 -9.05 -21.02 -4.08
C GLY A 89 -8.97 -21.53 -5.53
N THR A 90 -8.88 -20.65 -6.52
CA THR A 90 -8.60 -21.03 -7.91
C THR A 90 -7.09 -21.24 -8.15
N GLU A 91 -6.74 -21.84 -9.30
CA GLU A 91 -5.33 -21.99 -9.73
C GLU A 91 -4.86 -20.84 -10.63
N ASN A 92 -5.78 -19.98 -11.08
CA ASN A 92 -5.46 -18.92 -12.04
C ASN A 92 -5.02 -17.64 -11.32
N PRO A 93 -4.08 -16.86 -11.90
CA PRO A 93 -3.75 -15.54 -11.38
C PRO A 93 -4.99 -14.64 -11.33
N PRO A 94 -5.12 -13.77 -10.30
CA PRO A 94 -6.19 -12.77 -10.23
C PRO A 94 -6.17 -11.81 -11.43
N ASP A 95 -7.35 -11.42 -11.91
CA ASP A 95 -7.48 -10.41 -12.97
C ASP A 95 -7.22 -8.99 -12.48
N VAL A 96 -7.54 -8.72 -11.20
CA VAL A 96 -7.43 -7.40 -10.57
C VAL A 96 -6.80 -7.55 -9.18
N CYS A 97 -5.81 -6.70 -8.89
CA CYS A 97 -5.21 -6.58 -7.56
C CYS A 97 -5.60 -5.23 -6.95
N LEU A 98 -6.28 -5.26 -5.80
CA LEU A 98 -6.55 -4.07 -5.02
C LEU A 98 -5.36 -3.78 -4.10
N VAL A 99 -4.76 -2.60 -4.25
CA VAL A 99 -3.65 -2.15 -3.41
C VAL A 99 -4.10 -0.97 -2.56
N GLU A 100 -4.13 -1.18 -1.25
CA GLU A 100 -4.34 -0.10 -0.28
C GLU A 100 -2.99 0.47 0.17
N VAL A 101 -2.88 1.80 0.12
CA VAL A 101 -1.78 2.52 0.77
C VAL A 101 -2.36 3.15 2.04
N GLY A 102 -2.06 2.54 3.18
CA GLY A 102 -2.45 3.07 4.48
C GLY A 102 -1.77 4.42 4.78
N GLY A 103 -2.26 5.09 5.83
CA GLY A 103 -1.78 6.42 6.24
C GLY A 103 -2.47 7.55 5.49
N VAL A 104 -1.81 8.72 5.40
CA VAL A 104 -2.38 9.90 4.74
C VAL A 104 -1.43 10.45 3.68
N VAL A 105 -1.99 11.00 2.61
CA VAL A 105 -1.18 11.68 1.59
C VAL A 105 -0.54 12.93 2.19
N GLY A 106 0.79 13.03 2.08
CA GLY A 106 1.57 14.19 2.53
C GLY A 106 2.33 13.96 3.84
N ASP A 107 2.19 12.80 4.48
CA ASP A 107 3.10 12.38 5.54
C ASP A 107 4.45 11.88 4.96
N ILE A 108 5.47 11.76 5.82
CA ILE A 108 6.83 11.39 5.38
C ILE A 108 6.89 9.88 5.09
N GLU A 109 6.10 9.11 5.83
CA GLU A 109 6.01 7.66 5.79
C GLU A 109 5.49 7.15 4.44
N SER A 110 4.47 7.80 3.86
CA SER A 110 3.88 7.41 2.58
C SER A 110 4.73 7.81 1.36
N MET A 111 5.67 8.76 1.50
CA MET A 111 6.40 9.33 0.35
C MET A 111 7.07 8.26 -0.53
N VAL A 112 7.68 7.25 0.08
CA VAL A 112 8.36 6.17 -0.66
C VAL A 112 7.37 5.25 -1.39
N PHE A 113 6.18 5.01 -0.82
CA PHE A 113 5.14 4.21 -1.45
C PHE A 113 4.47 4.96 -2.61
N LEU A 114 4.16 6.25 -2.41
CA LEU A 114 3.57 7.09 -3.46
C LEU A 114 4.54 7.23 -4.64
N GLU A 115 5.83 7.40 -4.40
CA GLU A 115 6.85 7.42 -5.46
C GLU A 115 6.96 6.07 -6.18
N ALA A 116 6.90 4.95 -5.45
CA ALA A 116 6.89 3.62 -6.05
C ALA A 116 5.68 3.43 -6.98
N ILE A 117 4.48 3.83 -6.54
CA ILE A 117 3.24 3.75 -7.33
C ILE A 117 3.29 4.69 -8.54
N ARG A 118 3.86 5.89 -8.39
CA ARG A 118 4.06 6.83 -9.50
C ARG A 118 4.94 6.24 -10.59
N GLN A 119 6.02 5.55 -10.22
CA GLN A 119 6.87 4.83 -11.17
C GLN A 119 6.13 3.62 -11.76
N TYR A 120 5.41 2.87 -10.94
CA TYR A 120 4.64 1.69 -11.34
C TYR A 120 3.58 2.01 -12.39
N THR A 121 2.86 3.13 -12.22
CA THR A 121 1.85 3.62 -13.18
C THR A 121 2.43 3.80 -14.58
N ARG A 122 3.69 4.23 -14.68
CA ARG A 122 4.39 4.34 -15.97
C ARG A 122 4.83 2.98 -16.51
N LYS A 123 5.16 2.03 -15.63
CA LYS A 123 5.60 0.67 -15.98
C LYS A 123 4.46 -0.16 -16.57
N VAL A 124 3.29 -0.17 -15.92
CA VAL A 124 2.14 -1.00 -16.34
C VAL A 124 1.27 -0.35 -17.42
N GLY A 125 1.35 0.97 -17.57
CA GLY A 125 0.53 1.73 -18.52
C GLY A 125 -0.83 2.12 -17.94
N ARG A 126 -1.44 3.15 -18.55
CA ARG A 126 -2.67 3.78 -18.01
C ARG A 126 -3.89 2.87 -18.03
N ASP A 127 -3.96 1.92 -18.94
CA ASP A 127 -5.12 1.05 -19.07
C ASP A 127 -5.13 -0.10 -18.04
N ASN A 128 -4.02 -0.28 -17.31
CA ASN A 128 -3.83 -1.36 -16.34
C ASN A 128 -3.78 -0.88 -14.89
N LEU A 129 -4.14 0.39 -14.63
CA LEU A 129 -4.12 0.96 -13.29
C LEU A 129 -5.20 2.02 -13.12
N CYS A 130 -5.87 2.00 -11.97
CA CYS A 130 -6.87 2.99 -11.56
C CYS A 130 -6.50 3.55 -10.18
N HIS A 131 -6.41 4.87 -10.06
CA HIS A 131 -6.14 5.56 -8.80
C HIS A 131 -7.45 6.00 -8.14
N VAL A 132 -7.71 5.49 -6.93
CA VAL A 132 -8.85 5.91 -6.10
C VAL A 132 -8.33 6.74 -4.93
N HIS A 133 -8.82 7.97 -4.76
CA HIS A 133 -8.45 8.82 -3.62
C HIS A 133 -9.62 9.05 -2.67
N VAL A 134 -9.58 8.41 -1.52
CA VAL A 134 -10.57 8.60 -0.46
C VAL A 134 -10.28 9.89 0.30
N SER A 135 -11.29 10.78 0.39
CA SER A 135 -11.17 12.04 1.10
C SER A 135 -12.38 12.33 2.00
N LEU A 136 -12.14 13.07 3.09
CA LEU A 136 -13.18 13.48 4.02
C LEU A 136 -13.76 14.85 3.62
N VAL A 137 -15.08 14.91 3.45
CA VAL A 137 -15.83 16.16 3.28
C VAL A 137 -16.60 16.46 4.58
N PRO A 138 -16.02 17.23 5.52
CA PRO A 138 -16.64 17.45 6.82
C PRO A 138 -17.86 18.38 6.74
N VAL A 139 -18.82 18.14 7.65
CA VAL A 139 -19.91 19.06 7.95
C VAL A 139 -19.69 19.60 9.36
N LEU A 140 -19.52 20.92 9.49
CA LEU A 140 -19.34 21.54 10.80
C LEU A 140 -20.72 21.80 11.43
N GLY A 141 -21.01 21.16 12.57
CA GLY A 141 -22.33 21.21 13.21
C GLY A 141 -22.85 22.62 13.52
N VAL A 142 -21.95 23.58 13.71
CA VAL A 142 -22.29 25.00 13.93
C VAL A 142 -22.77 25.73 12.67
N VAL A 143 -22.37 25.29 11.48
CA VAL A 143 -22.72 25.94 10.19
C VAL A 143 -23.71 25.10 9.39
N GLY A 144 -23.71 23.78 9.55
CA GLY A 144 -24.55 22.84 8.80
C GLY A 144 -24.16 22.65 7.33
N GLU A 145 -23.10 23.31 6.88
CA GLU A 145 -22.63 23.29 5.48
C GLU A 145 -21.46 22.32 5.30
N GLN A 146 -21.49 21.57 4.18
CA GLN A 146 -20.38 20.72 3.74
C GLN A 146 -19.19 21.55 3.30
N LYS A 147 -17.98 21.22 3.79
CA LYS A 147 -16.75 21.92 3.44
C LYS A 147 -15.83 21.03 2.61
N THR A 148 -15.67 21.39 1.34
CA THR A 148 -14.87 20.61 0.36
C THR A 148 -13.40 21.02 0.29
N LYS A 149 -12.97 22.04 1.05
CA LYS A 149 -11.58 22.52 1.05
C LYS A 149 -10.57 21.45 1.44
N PRO A 150 -10.79 20.59 2.46
CA PRO A 150 -9.85 19.51 2.77
C PRO A 150 -9.59 18.58 1.57
N THR A 151 -10.64 18.14 0.87
CA THR A 151 -10.51 17.34 -0.36
C THR A 151 -9.70 18.06 -1.44
N GLN A 152 -9.95 19.36 -1.67
CA GLN A 152 -9.19 20.13 -2.67
C GLN A 152 -7.69 20.17 -2.36
N HIS A 153 -7.33 20.29 -1.08
CA HIS A 153 -5.94 20.26 -0.65
C HIS A 153 -5.34 18.85 -0.76
N GLY A 154 -6.06 17.80 -0.35
CA GLY A 154 -5.61 16.41 -0.48
C GLY A 154 -5.31 16.03 -1.95
N VAL A 155 -6.21 16.39 -2.87
CA VAL A 155 -6.00 16.18 -4.32
C VAL A 155 -4.80 16.98 -4.83
N LYS A 156 -4.56 18.19 -4.32
CA LYS A 156 -3.39 18.99 -4.69
C LYS A 156 -2.08 18.32 -4.25
N GLU A 157 -2.02 17.82 -3.03
CA GLU A 157 -0.83 17.11 -2.51
C GLU A 157 -0.56 15.83 -3.31
N LEU A 158 -1.60 15.04 -3.60
CA LEU A 158 -1.50 13.82 -4.41
C LEU A 158 -0.98 14.11 -5.83
N ARG A 159 -1.48 15.18 -6.47
CA ARG A 159 -0.97 15.63 -7.77
C ARG A 159 0.45 16.17 -7.68
N GLY A 160 0.83 16.77 -6.56
CA GLY A 160 2.18 17.24 -6.29
C GLY A 160 3.22 16.12 -6.34
N VAL A 161 2.85 14.92 -5.90
CA VAL A 161 3.67 13.70 -6.03
C VAL A 161 3.48 12.99 -7.38
N GLY A 162 2.77 13.58 -8.34
CA GLY A 162 2.63 13.06 -9.70
C GLY A 162 1.61 11.92 -9.85
N LEU A 163 0.71 11.75 -8.88
CA LEU A 163 -0.43 10.82 -8.94
C LEU A 163 -1.72 11.60 -9.20
N PHE A 164 -2.56 11.08 -10.10
CA PHE A 164 -3.80 11.75 -10.50
C PHE A 164 -4.96 10.79 -10.19
N PRO A 165 -5.91 11.17 -9.31
CA PRO A 165 -7.03 10.31 -8.99
C PRO A 165 -7.98 10.22 -10.19
N ASP A 166 -8.39 8.99 -10.51
CA ASP A 166 -9.43 8.67 -11.49
C ASP A 166 -10.82 8.71 -10.83
N VAL A 167 -10.89 8.32 -9.55
CA VAL A 167 -12.07 8.34 -8.68
C VAL A 167 -11.80 9.13 -7.40
#